data_AF-A0A9P6P591-F1
#
_entry.id   AF-A0A9P6P591-F1
#
_cell.length_a   1.000
_cell.length_b   1.000
_cell.length_c   1.000
_cell.angle_alpha   90.00
_cell.angle_beta   90.00
_cell.angle_gamma   90.00
#
_symmetry.space_group_name_H-M   'P 1'
#
loop_
_entity.id
_entity.type
_entity.pdbx_description
1 polymer ?
#
loop_
_entity_poly.entity_id
_entity_poly.type
_entity_poly.pdbx_seq_one_letter_code
_entity_poly.pdbx_strand_id
1 'polypeptide(L)'
;MIKEPTVYFDIKLDKETNPNAVWIETSVKDDIIGFHVQHGDAYDVACIDLGIRVELPSVSSFNTLNVEMTSNDIIVEGELEFMTDFQLTTVIGNVMLQNASANSVVMQTSHGNIQGYFHQLATSLSANTDYGHIDLDIASILQGNKATSELKASAISGNIRMNLPKSFYSYFDLTSYSRMPTISPENLPEVHLEATQNKKHLIGSYGKSAGNKAILSTDIGNAQIRYVM
;
A
#
# COMPACT_ATOMS: atom_id res chain seq x y z
N MET A 1 8.24 7.58 30.03
CA MET A 1 9.13 6.43 29.78
C MET A 1 9.02 6.13 28.29
N ILE A 2 10.07 6.37 27.52
CA ILE A 2 10.08 6.05 26.09
C ILE A 2 10.19 4.52 26.02
N LYS A 3 9.19 3.84 25.46
CA LYS A 3 9.32 2.40 25.17
C LYS A 3 10.28 2.26 23.99
N GLU A 4 11.12 1.24 24.01
CA GLU A 4 11.98 0.91 22.86
C GLU A 4 11.19 0.05 21.87
N PRO A 5 11.51 0.09 20.56
CA PRO A 5 10.98 -0.88 19.60
C PRO A 5 11.25 -2.31 20.09
N THR A 6 10.23 -3.15 20.09
CA THR A 6 10.33 -4.55 20.50
C THR A 6 10.00 -5.45 19.33
N VAL A 7 10.85 -6.43 19.04
CA VAL A 7 10.64 -7.37 17.92
C VAL A 7 10.41 -8.76 18.49
N TYR A 8 9.33 -9.39 18.05
CA TYR A 8 8.93 -10.74 18.38
C TYR A 8 9.02 -11.62 17.15
N PHE A 9 9.53 -12.83 17.34
CA PHE A 9 9.63 -13.85 16.31
C PHE A 9 8.84 -15.08 16.73
N ASP A 10 7.95 -15.54 15.86
CA ASP A 10 7.26 -16.81 15.98
C ASP A 10 7.67 -17.69 14.81
N ILE A 11 8.45 -18.75 15.08
CA ILE A 11 8.97 -19.67 14.06
C ILE A 11 8.26 -21.00 14.23
N LYS A 12 7.53 -21.41 13.19
CA LYS A 12 6.91 -22.73 13.13
C LYS A 12 7.60 -23.58 12.06
N LEU A 13 8.11 -24.73 12.49
CA LEU A 13 8.79 -25.69 11.62
C LEU A 13 7.84 -26.86 11.33
N ASP A 14 7.70 -27.23 10.06
CA ASP A 14 6.83 -28.33 9.63
C ASP A 14 7.27 -29.72 10.13
N LYS A 15 8.51 -29.86 10.62
CA LYS A 15 9.03 -31.08 11.25
C LYS A 15 9.86 -30.75 12.49
N GLU A 16 9.65 -31.47 13.59
CA GLU A 16 10.39 -31.35 14.86
C GLU A 16 11.88 -31.76 14.79
N THR A 17 12.46 -31.91 13.59
CA THR A 17 13.85 -32.33 13.46
C THR A 17 14.80 -31.13 13.43
N ASN A 18 15.24 -30.77 14.64
CA ASN A 18 16.40 -29.94 14.95
C ASN A 18 16.21 -28.42 14.71
N PRO A 19 15.59 -27.69 15.67
CA PRO A 19 15.38 -26.24 15.60
C PRO A 19 16.69 -25.42 15.61
N ASN A 20 17.83 -26.04 15.91
CA ASN A 20 19.15 -25.39 15.93
C ASN A 20 19.67 -25.00 14.54
N ALA A 21 18.96 -25.37 13.46
CA ALA A 21 19.37 -25.06 12.11
C ALA A 21 18.78 -23.76 11.57
N VAL A 22 17.83 -23.13 12.25
CA VAL A 22 17.21 -21.86 11.82
C VAL A 22 17.48 -20.80 12.88
N TRP A 23 18.05 -19.66 12.48
CA TRP A 23 18.31 -18.54 13.40
C TRP A 23 18.07 -17.21 12.71
N ILE A 24 17.96 -16.15 13.50
CA ILE A 24 17.75 -14.79 12.99
C ILE A 24 18.98 -13.95 13.31
N GLU A 25 19.60 -13.41 12.28
CA GLU A 25 20.67 -12.44 12.40
C GLU A 25 20.09 -11.03 12.32
N THR A 26 20.37 -10.24 13.35
CA THR A 26 20.02 -8.83 13.38
C THR A 26 21.22 -8.00 12.97
N SER A 27 21.04 -7.08 12.03
CA SER A 27 22.04 -6.04 11.74
C SER A 27 21.46 -4.67 12.08
N VAL A 28 22.30 -3.80 12.63
CA VAL A 28 21.96 -2.39 12.82
C VAL A 28 22.99 -1.57 12.07
N LYS A 29 22.56 -0.82 11.06
CA LYS A 29 23.42 0.08 10.29
C LYS A 29 22.63 1.31 9.90
N ASP A 30 23.16 2.50 10.18
CA ASP A 30 22.56 3.79 9.80
C ASP A 30 21.08 3.91 10.23
N ASP A 31 20.76 3.52 11.47
CA ASP A 31 19.40 3.47 12.05
C ASP A 31 18.43 2.49 11.38
N ILE A 32 18.91 1.65 10.47
CA ILE A 32 18.15 0.54 9.85
C ILE A 32 18.38 -0.72 10.66
N ILE A 33 17.29 -1.36 11.09
CA ILE A 33 17.32 -2.69 11.72
C ILE A 33 16.97 -3.73 10.65
N GLY A 34 17.98 -4.50 10.23
CA GLY A 34 17.82 -5.63 9.30
C GLY A 34 17.63 -6.93 10.04
N PHE A 35 16.66 -7.74 9.61
CA PHE A 35 16.42 -9.08 10.12
C PHE A 35 16.64 -10.10 9.00
N HIS A 36 17.59 -11.01 9.19
CA HIS A 36 17.93 -12.05 8.23
C HIS A 36 17.67 -13.42 8.85
N VAL A 37 16.76 -14.17 8.24
CA VAL A 37 16.49 -15.56 8.64
C VAL A 37 17.50 -16.44 7.93
N GLN A 38 18.35 -17.09 8.71
CA GLN A 38 19.34 -18.03 8.22
C GLN A 38 18.85 -19.44 8.48
N HIS A 39 19.24 -20.37 7.59
CA HIS A 39 19.06 -21.78 7.82
C HIS A 39 20.32 -22.57 7.43
N GLY A 40 20.55 -23.72 8.07
CA GLY A 40 21.62 -24.64 7.68
C GLY A 40 21.33 -25.37 6.37
N ASP A 41 22.37 -25.89 5.73
CA ASP A 41 22.34 -26.56 4.41
C ASP A 41 21.43 -27.80 4.33
N ALA A 42 20.97 -28.34 5.46
CA ALA A 42 20.15 -29.55 5.51
C ALA A 42 18.63 -29.31 5.29
N TYR A 43 18.22 -28.06 5.03
CA TYR A 43 16.82 -27.62 5.04
C TYR A 43 16.20 -27.37 3.64
N ASP A 44 16.72 -28.00 2.58
CA ASP A 44 16.23 -27.83 1.20
C ASP A 44 14.76 -28.26 0.94
N VAL A 45 14.05 -28.85 1.93
CA VAL A 45 12.73 -29.51 1.71
C VAL A 45 11.68 -29.20 2.78
N ALA A 46 11.87 -28.21 3.66
CA ALA A 46 10.88 -27.88 4.69
C ALA A 46 10.34 -26.45 4.50
N CYS A 47 9.01 -26.31 4.56
CA CYS A 47 8.38 -25.00 4.69
C CYS A 47 8.60 -24.50 6.12
N ILE A 48 9.07 -23.26 6.24
CA ILE A 48 9.23 -22.54 7.50
C ILE A 48 8.23 -21.40 7.46
N ASP A 49 7.29 -21.39 8.41
CA ASP A 49 6.41 -20.24 8.62
C ASP A 49 7.06 -19.35 9.69
N LEU A 50 7.35 -18.09 9.33
CA LEU A 50 7.88 -17.10 10.26
C LEU A 50 6.91 -15.92 10.40
N GLY A 51 6.41 -15.71 11.61
CA GLY A 51 5.75 -14.49 12.02
C GLY A 51 6.77 -13.52 12.64
N ILE A 52 6.87 -12.30 12.09
CA ILE A 52 7.64 -11.21 12.71
C ILE A 52 6.64 -10.15 13.16
N ARG A 53 6.62 -9.85 14.46
CA ARG A 53 5.84 -8.73 15.01
C ARG A 53 6.80 -7.67 15.54
N VAL A 54 6.77 -6.49 14.94
CA VAL A 54 7.53 -5.33 15.40
C VAL A 54 6.57 -4.38 16.12
N GLU A 55 6.74 -4.24 17.43
CA GLU A 55 6.05 -3.23 18.22
C GLU A 55 6.88 -1.97 18.29
N LEU A 56 6.34 -0.91 17.69
CA LEU A 56 6.93 0.40 17.71
C LEU A 56 6.37 1.21 18.90
N PRO A 57 7.19 2.01 19.59
CA PRO A 57 6.68 2.86 20.65
C PRO A 57 5.68 3.88 20.10
N SER A 58 4.67 4.18 20.92
CA SER A 58 3.78 5.34 20.74
C SER A 58 4.61 6.61 20.93
N VAL A 59 5.33 6.99 19.89
CA VAL A 59 5.93 8.31 19.76
C VAL A 59 5.28 8.97 18.56
N SER A 60 4.89 10.21 18.76
CA SER A 60 4.47 11.11 17.70
C SER A 60 5.49 11.06 16.56
N SER A 61 5.02 10.48 15.46
CA SER A 61 5.59 10.48 14.12
C SER A 61 6.95 9.79 13.89
N PHE A 62 6.92 8.65 13.19
CA PHE A 62 8.11 8.05 12.59
C PHE A 62 8.53 8.87 11.37
N ASN A 63 9.82 9.06 11.13
CA ASN A 63 10.25 9.71 9.89
C ASN A 63 9.96 8.78 8.71
N THR A 64 10.51 7.57 8.75
CA THR A 64 10.46 6.60 7.66
C THR A 64 10.25 5.21 8.21
N LEU A 65 9.47 4.38 7.49
CA LEU A 65 9.41 2.94 7.71
C LEU A 65 9.45 2.25 6.35
N ASN A 66 10.46 1.40 6.14
CA ASN A 66 10.59 0.56 4.97
C ASN A 66 10.58 -0.92 5.40
N VAL A 67 9.65 -1.70 4.88
CA VAL A 67 9.56 -3.14 5.11
C VAL A 67 9.60 -3.84 3.75
N GLU A 68 10.65 -4.63 3.53
CA GLU A 68 10.84 -5.40 2.30
C GLU A 68 10.97 -6.88 2.63
N MET A 69 10.10 -7.70 2.03
CA MET A 69 10.06 -9.15 2.23
C MET A 69 9.99 -9.86 0.88
N THR A 70 10.40 -11.13 0.82
CA THR A 70 10.27 -11.91 -0.43
C THR A 70 8.93 -12.62 -0.49
N SER A 71 8.58 -13.41 0.52
CA SER A 71 7.37 -14.24 0.50
C SER A 71 6.64 -14.19 1.83
N ASN A 72 6.09 -13.04 2.18
CA ASN A 72 5.32 -12.85 3.41
C ASN A 72 4.17 -11.86 3.21
N ASP A 73 3.12 -12.05 3.98
CA ASP A 73 2.12 -11.01 4.21
C ASP A 73 2.73 -9.91 5.10
N ILE A 74 2.51 -8.66 4.74
CA ILE A 74 2.90 -7.49 5.53
C ILE A 74 1.63 -6.88 6.08
N ILE A 75 1.48 -6.90 7.41
CA ILE A 75 0.32 -6.32 8.10
C ILE A 75 0.80 -5.24 9.04
N VAL A 76 0.29 -4.03 8.85
CA VAL A 76 0.55 -2.88 9.69
C VAL A 76 -0.74 -2.49 10.40
N GLU A 77 -0.75 -2.71 11.71
CA GLU A 77 -1.89 -2.48 12.60
C GLU A 77 -1.66 -1.27 13.52
N GLY A 78 -2.77 -0.67 13.98
CA GLY A 78 -2.76 0.50 14.85
C GLY A 78 -2.72 1.82 14.09
N GLU A 79 -2.84 2.93 14.83
CA GLU A 79 -2.78 4.28 14.26
C GLU A 79 -1.33 4.75 14.19
N LEU A 80 -0.75 4.74 13.00
CA LEU A 80 0.62 5.17 12.79
C LEU A 80 0.67 6.53 12.07
N GLU A 81 1.60 7.38 12.50
CA GLU A 81 1.89 8.66 11.85
C GLU A 81 3.31 8.62 11.28
N PHE A 82 3.46 8.90 9.99
CA PHE A 82 4.73 8.95 9.27
C PHE A 82 4.95 10.34 8.68
N MET A 83 6.04 11.01 9.09
CA MET A 83 6.36 12.37 8.65
C MET A 83 6.79 12.44 7.18
N THR A 84 7.48 11.40 6.69
CA THR A 84 8.08 11.42 5.35
C THR A 84 7.56 10.28 4.48
N ASP A 85 8.29 9.17 4.44
CA ASP A 85 8.08 8.09 3.49
C ASP A 85 7.75 6.78 4.20
N PHE A 86 6.77 6.07 3.65
CA PHE A 86 6.34 4.77 4.12
C PHE A 86 6.35 3.79 2.95
N GLN A 87 7.12 2.71 3.05
CA GLN A 87 7.25 1.71 2.00
C GLN A 87 7.02 0.30 2.54
N LEU A 88 6.10 -0.43 1.91
CA LEU A 88 5.84 -1.84 2.19
C LEU A 88 5.93 -2.62 0.87
N THR A 89 6.89 -3.54 0.79
CA THR A 89 7.12 -4.32 -0.43
C THR A 89 7.25 -5.79 -0.10
N THR A 90 6.50 -6.64 -0.81
CA THR A 90 6.69 -8.09 -0.80
C THR A 90 6.74 -8.62 -2.24
N VAL A 91 7.26 -9.81 -2.52
CA VAL A 91 7.14 -10.40 -3.89
C VAL A 91 5.91 -11.30 -3.95
N ILE A 92 5.70 -12.12 -2.93
CA ILE A 92 4.55 -12.99 -2.77
C ILE A 92 3.96 -12.73 -1.39
N GLY A 93 2.68 -12.38 -1.35
CA GLY A 93 1.99 -12.06 -0.11
C GLY A 93 1.18 -10.77 -0.23
N ASN A 94 0.26 -10.60 0.71
CA ASN A 94 -0.61 -9.45 0.81
C ASN A 94 0.09 -8.31 1.54
N VAL A 95 -0.28 -7.07 1.21
CA VAL A 95 0.11 -5.87 1.95
C VAL A 95 -1.15 -5.25 2.52
N MET A 96 -1.27 -5.18 3.84
CA MET A 96 -2.43 -4.63 4.54
C MET A 96 -2.00 -3.53 5.52
N LEU A 97 -2.54 -2.33 5.31
CA LEU A 97 -2.40 -1.19 6.20
C LEU A 97 -3.77 -0.82 6.77
N GLN A 98 -3.95 -0.99 8.07
CA GLN A 98 -5.26 -0.80 8.71
C GLN A 98 -5.58 0.65 9.03
N ASN A 99 -4.58 1.48 9.38
CA ASN A 99 -4.76 2.91 9.65
C ASN A 99 -3.42 3.66 9.67
N ALA A 100 -3.25 4.63 8.77
CA ALA A 100 -2.08 5.51 8.82
C ALA A 100 -2.37 6.96 8.46
N SER A 101 -1.57 7.84 9.03
CA SER A 101 -1.31 9.18 8.52
C SER A 101 0.10 9.20 7.91
N ALA A 102 0.21 9.55 6.63
CA ALA A 102 1.51 9.53 5.94
C ALA A 102 1.64 10.66 4.94
N ASN A 103 2.88 11.12 4.70
CA ASN A 103 3.13 12.08 3.63
C ASN A 103 3.27 11.41 2.25
N SER A 104 4.09 10.36 2.15
CA SER A 104 4.28 9.57 0.93
C SER A 104 4.23 8.08 1.24
N VAL A 105 3.56 7.31 0.39
CA VAL A 105 3.34 5.87 0.59
C VAL A 105 3.63 5.08 -0.67
N VAL A 106 4.37 3.98 -0.52
CA VAL A 106 4.60 2.97 -1.55
C VAL A 106 4.19 1.61 -1.00
N MET A 107 3.29 0.91 -1.70
CA MET A 107 2.88 -0.46 -1.38
C MET A 107 3.03 -1.33 -2.62
N GLN A 108 3.76 -2.44 -2.54
CA GLN A 108 4.09 -3.26 -3.71
C GLN A 108 4.02 -4.76 -3.41
N THR A 109 3.42 -5.53 -4.32
CA THR A 109 3.46 -7.00 -4.31
C THR A 109 3.35 -7.60 -5.71
N SER A 110 4.23 -8.51 -6.12
CA SER A 110 4.03 -9.17 -7.42
C SER A 110 2.83 -10.12 -7.40
N HIS A 111 2.63 -10.88 -6.32
CA HIS A 111 1.51 -11.83 -6.18
C HIS A 111 0.85 -11.67 -4.82
N GLY A 112 -0.25 -10.92 -4.78
CA GLY A 112 -1.02 -10.71 -3.56
C GLY A 112 -1.87 -9.45 -3.63
N ASN A 113 -2.72 -9.26 -2.63
CA ASN A 113 -3.60 -8.11 -2.58
C ASN A 113 -2.95 -6.95 -1.82
N ILE A 114 -3.31 -5.73 -2.16
CA ILE A 114 -2.98 -4.53 -1.42
C ILE A 114 -4.27 -3.96 -0.84
N GLN A 115 -4.31 -3.78 0.47
CA GLN A 115 -5.39 -3.13 1.19
C GLN A 115 -4.80 -2.01 2.04
N GLY A 116 -5.32 -0.80 1.90
CA GLY A 116 -4.82 0.34 2.67
C GLY A 116 -5.93 1.27 3.11
N TYR A 117 -5.99 1.56 4.40
CA TYR A 117 -6.80 2.63 4.95
C TYR A 117 -5.90 3.75 5.48
N PHE A 118 -6.14 4.96 4.98
CA PHE A 118 -5.41 6.16 5.33
C PHE A 118 -6.37 7.14 5.98
N HIS A 119 -6.15 7.43 7.27
CA HIS A 119 -6.87 8.51 7.93
C HIS A 119 -6.50 9.87 7.30
N GLN A 120 -5.21 10.05 6.97
CA GLN A 120 -4.72 11.26 6.34
C GLN A 120 -3.54 10.97 5.41
N LEU A 121 -3.59 11.49 4.19
CA LEU A 121 -2.49 11.42 3.23
C LEU A 121 -2.11 12.83 2.78
N ALA A 122 -0.83 13.18 2.67
CA ALA A 122 -0.45 14.54 2.28
C ALA A 122 -0.07 14.67 0.80
N THR A 123 0.87 13.87 0.31
CA THR A 123 1.49 14.11 -1.00
C THR A 123 1.26 12.97 -1.97
N SER A 124 1.75 11.77 -1.70
CA SER A 124 1.79 10.72 -2.73
C SER A 124 1.42 9.34 -2.22
N LEU A 125 0.77 8.58 -3.09
CA LEU A 125 0.48 7.17 -2.90
C LEU A 125 0.79 6.41 -4.19
N SER A 126 1.54 5.32 -4.07
CA SER A 126 1.82 4.40 -5.17
C SER A 126 1.54 2.97 -4.69
N ALA A 127 0.51 2.32 -5.26
CA ALA A 127 0.20 0.93 -4.99
C ALA A 127 0.35 0.09 -6.26
N ASN A 128 1.16 -0.96 -6.26
CA ASN A 128 1.38 -1.78 -7.46
C ASN A 128 1.31 -3.28 -7.17
N THR A 129 0.56 -4.01 -7.99
CA THR A 129 0.65 -5.47 -8.02
C THR A 129 0.64 -6.09 -9.41
N ASP A 130 1.43 -7.12 -9.66
CA ASP A 130 1.31 -7.83 -10.94
C ASP A 130 0.00 -8.65 -10.94
N TYR A 131 -0.24 -9.42 -9.88
CA TYR A 131 -1.39 -10.32 -9.75
C TYR A 131 -2.06 -10.18 -8.38
N GLY A 132 -3.15 -9.42 -8.33
CA GLY A 132 -3.93 -9.23 -7.12
C GLY A 132 -4.83 -8.00 -7.17
N HIS A 133 -5.62 -7.81 -6.12
CA HIS A 133 -6.55 -6.69 -6.00
C HIS A 133 -5.96 -5.56 -5.16
N ILE A 134 -6.28 -4.33 -5.54
CA ILE A 134 -5.91 -3.13 -4.79
C ILE A 134 -7.21 -2.49 -4.28
N ASP A 135 -7.35 -2.34 -2.97
CA ASP A 135 -8.45 -1.59 -2.33
C ASP A 135 -7.85 -0.53 -1.39
N LEU A 136 -8.06 0.74 -1.74
CA LEU A 136 -7.50 1.87 -1.02
C LEU A 136 -8.63 2.77 -0.55
N ASP A 137 -8.63 3.09 0.74
CA ASP A 137 -9.59 4.00 1.35
C ASP A 137 -8.87 5.15 2.02
N ILE A 138 -9.11 6.37 1.52
CA ILE A 138 -8.43 7.58 1.97
C ILE A 138 -9.49 8.52 2.53
N ALA A 139 -9.46 8.72 3.85
CA ALA A 139 -10.45 9.54 4.55
C ALA A 139 -10.18 11.05 4.40
N SER A 140 -8.91 11.46 4.32
CA SER A 140 -8.53 12.87 4.18
C SER A 140 -7.26 13.02 3.36
N ILE A 141 -7.19 14.08 2.55
CA ILE A 141 -5.98 14.46 1.81
C ILE A 141 -5.63 15.91 2.12
N LEU A 142 -4.43 16.15 2.65
CA LEU A 142 -3.96 17.50 2.98
C LEU A 142 -3.60 18.27 1.71
N GLN A 143 -4.55 19.06 1.21
CA GLN A 143 -4.34 19.94 0.08
C GLN A 143 -3.80 21.30 0.56
N GLY A 144 -2.47 21.46 0.55
CA GLY A 144 -1.83 22.76 0.78
C GLY A 144 -1.87 23.66 -0.47
N ASN A 145 -1.85 24.98 -0.30
CA ASN A 145 -1.91 25.98 -1.41
C ASN A 145 -0.81 25.87 -2.50
N LYS A 146 0.18 24.96 -2.35
CA LYS A 146 1.27 24.71 -3.31
C LYS A 146 1.60 23.23 -3.50
N ALA A 147 1.02 22.32 -2.70
CA ALA A 147 1.36 20.91 -2.76
C ALA A 147 0.35 20.20 -3.68
N THR A 148 0.86 19.60 -4.75
CA THR A 148 0.06 18.74 -5.63
C THR A 148 0.13 17.31 -5.12
N SER A 149 -1.01 16.69 -4.84
CA SER A 149 -1.05 15.30 -4.45
C SER A 149 -1.22 14.38 -5.67
N GLU A 150 -0.48 13.28 -5.71
CA GLU A 150 -0.54 12.30 -6.79
C GLU A 150 -0.78 10.89 -6.23
N LEU A 151 -1.91 10.30 -6.60
CA LEU A 151 -2.32 8.97 -6.17
C LEU A 151 -2.28 8.04 -7.39
N LYS A 152 -1.54 6.94 -7.29
CA LYS A 152 -1.33 5.96 -8.34
C LYS A 152 -1.62 4.57 -7.82
N ALA A 153 -2.38 3.81 -8.60
CA ALA A 153 -2.49 2.37 -8.41
C ALA A 153 -2.45 1.63 -9.74
N SER A 154 -1.67 0.55 -9.81
CA SER A 154 -1.55 -0.25 -11.03
C SER A 154 -1.62 -1.74 -10.75
N ALA A 155 -2.26 -2.48 -11.65
CA ALA A 155 -2.24 -3.93 -11.59
C ALA A 155 -2.26 -4.59 -12.97
N ILE A 156 -1.38 -5.57 -13.24
CA ILE A 156 -1.48 -6.32 -14.52
C ILE A 156 -2.79 -7.09 -14.53
N SER A 157 -3.08 -7.85 -13.47
CA SER A 157 -4.31 -8.62 -13.31
C SER A 157 -4.93 -8.43 -11.93
N GLY A 158 -6.01 -7.68 -11.87
CA GLY A 158 -6.92 -7.60 -10.73
C GLY A 158 -7.72 -6.30 -10.69
N ASN A 159 -8.68 -6.24 -9.78
CA ASN A 159 -9.50 -5.04 -9.60
C ASN A 159 -8.75 -4.00 -8.76
N ILE A 160 -8.89 -2.74 -9.15
CA ILE A 160 -8.38 -1.58 -8.43
C ILE A 160 -9.56 -0.73 -8.01
N ARG A 161 -9.67 -0.47 -6.71
CA ARG A 161 -10.62 0.46 -6.13
C ARG A 161 -9.89 1.49 -5.28
N MET A 162 -10.24 2.76 -5.46
CA MET A 162 -9.76 3.85 -4.63
C MET A 162 -10.95 4.71 -4.16
N ASN A 163 -11.21 4.70 -2.85
CA ASN A 163 -12.16 5.60 -2.22
C ASN A 163 -11.43 6.90 -1.84
N LEU A 164 -11.92 8.02 -2.35
CA LEU A 164 -11.35 9.35 -2.17
C LEU A 164 -12.36 10.25 -1.44
N PRO A 165 -11.91 11.19 -0.62
CA PRO A 165 -12.83 12.10 0.05
C PRO A 165 -13.39 13.10 -0.97
N LYS A 166 -14.64 13.51 -0.81
CA LYS A 166 -15.26 14.56 -1.67
C LYS A 166 -14.56 15.92 -1.60
N SER A 167 -13.69 16.15 -0.61
CA SER A 167 -12.83 17.33 -0.55
C SER A 167 -11.63 17.25 -1.48
N PHE A 168 -11.32 16.08 -2.05
CA PHE A 168 -10.18 15.90 -2.92
C PHE A 168 -10.50 16.30 -4.37
N TYR A 169 -10.26 17.57 -4.70
CA TYR A 169 -10.33 18.03 -6.08
C TYR A 169 -9.11 17.56 -6.87
N SER A 170 -9.34 16.82 -7.96
CA SER A 170 -8.28 16.21 -8.76
C SER A 170 -8.67 15.98 -10.21
N TYR A 171 -7.66 15.89 -11.06
CA TYR A 171 -7.76 15.18 -12.32
C TYR A 171 -7.77 13.67 -12.08
N PHE A 172 -8.46 12.91 -12.90
CA PHE A 172 -8.37 11.46 -12.89
C PHE A 172 -8.10 10.87 -14.28
N ASP A 173 -7.36 9.76 -14.28
CA ASP A 173 -7.03 8.96 -15.46
C ASP A 173 -7.16 7.48 -15.10
N LEU A 174 -8.21 6.84 -15.61
CA LEU A 174 -8.53 5.44 -15.32
C LEU A 174 -8.43 4.61 -16.59
N THR A 175 -7.54 3.63 -16.60
CA THR A 175 -7.36 2.71 -17.73
C THR A 175 -7.68 1.28 -17.29
N SER A 176 -8.52 0.59 -18.07
CA SER A 176 -8.77 -0.84 -17.93
C SER A 176 -8.89 -1.47 -19.32
N TYR A 177 -8.02 -2.40 -19.71
CA TYR A 177 -8.11 -3.01 -21.05
C TYR A 177 -9.25 -4.02 -21.18
N SER A 178 -9.56 -4.76 -20.11
CA SER A 178 -10.58 -5.83 -20.11
C SER A 178 -11.99 -5.37 -19.71
N ARG A 179 -12.14 -4.33 -18.88
CA ARG A 179 -13.46 -3.81 -18.43
C ARG A 179 -13.59 -2.30 -18.68
N MET A 180 -14.76 -1.72 -18.44
CA MET A 180 -14.95 -0.27 -18.53
C MET A 180 -14.60 0.32 -17.16
N PRO A 181 -13.66 1.27 -17.06
CA PRO A 181 -13.38 1.96 -15.81
C PRO A 181 -14.60 2.79 -15.36
N THR A 182 -14.74 2.97 -14.05
CA THR A 182 -15.95 3.59 -13.46
C THR A 182 -15.62 4.63 -12.40
N ILE A 183 -16.52 5.59 -12.24
CA ILE A 183 -16.51 6.56 -11.13
C ILE A 183 -17.84 6.44 -10.40
N SER A 184 -17.78 6.40 -9.07
CA SER A 184 -18.94 6.22 -8.21
C SER A 184 -19.05 7.33 -7.15
N PRO A 185 -20.27 7.77 -6.79
CA PRO A 185 -21.54 7.46 -7.46
C PRO A 185 -21.58 7.99 -8.90
N GLU A 186 -22.38 7.33 -9.74
CA GLU A 186 -22.62 7.78 -11.11
C GLU A 186 -23.34 9.16 -11.08
N ASN A 187 -22.99 10.07 -11.99
CA ASN A 187 -23.57 11.42 -12.12
C ASN A 187 -23.29 12.39 -10.96
N LEU A 188 -22.07 12.36 -10.40
CA LEU A 188 -21.61 13.44 -9.53
C LEU A 188 -21.57 14.77 -10.32
N PRO A 189 -22.24 15.85 -9.86
CA PRO A 189 -22.32 17.12 -10.59
C PRO A 189 -20.96 17.81 -10.75
N GLU A 190 -20.01 17.48 -9.87
CA GLU A 190 -18.64 17.98 -9.89
C GLU A 190 -17.69 17.14 -10.78
N VAL A 191 -18.18 16.05 -11.37
CA VAL A 191 -17.41 15.26 -12.33
C VAL A 191 -17.56 15.85 -13.73
N HIS A 192 -16.44 16.24 -14.31
CA HIS A 192 -16.33 16.71 -15.68
C HIS A 192 -15.52 15.70 -16.49
N LEU A 193 -16.19 14.93 -17.35
CA LEU A 193 -15.55 13.96 -18.23
C LEU A 193 -14.99 14.64 -19.47
N GLU A 194 -13.77 14.26 -19.85
CA GLU A 194 -13.23 14.59 -21.17
C GLU A 194 -13.89 13.70 -22.24
N ALA A 195 -14.05 14.22 -23.45
CA ALA A 195 -14.62 13.45 -24.55
C ALA A 195 -13.64 12.35 -24.97
N THR A 196 -13.77 11.14 -24.41
CA THR A 196 -12.96 9.99 -24.80
C THR A 196 -13.68 9.12 -25.84
N GLN A 197 -12.96 8.72 -26.90
CA GLN A 197 -13.48 7.77 -27.90
C GLN A 197 -13.29 6.31 -27.45
N ASN A 198 -12.47 6.07 -26.42
CA ASN A 198 -12.10 4.73 -25.96
C ASN A 198 -12.84 4.35 -24.67
N LYS A 199 -13.73 3.35 -24.74
CA LYS A 199 -14.47 2.84 -23.55
C LYS A 199 -13.59 2.17 -22.50
N LYS A 200 -12.31 1.93 -22.80
CA LYS A 200 -11.30 1.34 -21.91
C LYS A 200 -10.47 2.39 -21.15
N HIS A 201 -10.75 3.67 -21.40
CA HIS A 201 -10.00 4.79 -20.86
C HIS A 201 -10.95 5.93 -20.47
N LEU A 202 -10.98 6.28 -19.19
CA LEU A 202 -11.83 7.32 -18.64
C LEU A 202 -10.97 8.42 -18.04
N ILE A 203 -11.11 9.62 -18.59
CA ILE A 203 -10.36 10.80 -18.20
C ILE A 203 -11.32 11.92 -17.81
N GLY A 204 -10.95 12.72 -16.82
CA GLY A 204 -11.71 13.91 -16.45
C GLY A 204 -11.20 14.55 -15.17
N SER A 205 -12.07 15.33 -14.54
CA SER A 205 -11.77 16.00 -13.28
C SER A 205 -12.96 15.95 -12.32
N TYR A 206 -12.65 16.03 -11.03
CA TYR A 206 -13.62 16.23 -9.96
C TYR A 206 -13.32 17.56 -9.26
N GLY A 207 -14.30 18.47 -9.23
CA GLY A 207 -14.17 19.81 -8.65
C GLY A 207 -13.24 20.75 -9.43
N LYS A 208 -12.70 21.78 -8.77
CA LYS A 208 -11.79 22.76 -9.38
C LYS A 208 -10.33 22.32 -9.20
N SER A 209 -9.74 21.70 -10.22
CA SER A 209 -8.40 21.13 -10.12
C SER A 209 -7.28 22.19 -10.18
N ALA A 210 -6.34 22.11 -9.23
CA ALA A 210 -5.10 22.91 -9.18
C ALA A 210 -3.82 22.05 -9.22
N GLY A 211 -3.88 20.84 -9.81
CA GLY A 211 -2.70 20.00 -10.08
C GLY A 211 -2.68 18.62 -9.41
N ASN A 212 -3.68 18.27 -8.60
CA ASN A 212 -3.80 16.94 -7.99
C ASN A 212 -4.25 15.88 -9.00
N LYS A 213 -3.83 14.63 -8.81
CA LYS A 213 -4.12 13.53 -9.74
C LYS A 213 -4.46 12.23 -9.02
N ALA A 214 -5.41 11.49 -9.57
CA ALA A 214 -5.69 10.08 -9.23
C ALA A 214 -5.62 9.22 -10.50
N ILE A 215 -4.68 8.29 -10.56
CA ILE A 215 -4.37 7.50 -11.75
C ILE A 215 -4.49 6.02 -11.40
N LEU A 216 -5.39 5.31 -12.08
CA LEU A 216 -5.57 3.87 -11.90
C LEU A 216 -5.39 3.14 -13.23
N SER A 217 -4.61 2.06 -13.26
CA SER A 217 -4.39 1.29 -14.50
C SER A 217 -4.43 -0.21 -14.27
N THR A 218 -5.23 -0.94 -15.05
CA THR A 218 -5.17 -2.40 -15.07
C THR A 218 -5.34 -3.04 -16.44
N ASP A 219 -4.68 -4.15 -16.72
CA ASP A 219 -4.91 -4.89 -17.96
C ASP A 219 -6.14 -5.78 -17.84
N ILE A 220 -6.15 -6.64 -16.83
CA ILE A 220 -7.21 -7.61 -16.57
C ILE A 220 -7.88 -7.29 -15.24
N GLY A 221 -8.96 -6.51 -15.25
CA GLY A 221 -9.68 -6.11 -14.05
C GLY A 221 -10.53 -4.87 -14.27
N ASN A 222 -11.14 -4.37 -13.20
CA ASN A 222 -11.82 -3.08 -13.19
C ASN A 222 -10.97 -2.01 -12.50
N ALA A 223 -10.98 -0.78 -13.02
CA ALA A 223 -10.43 0.39 -12.33
C ALA A 223 -11.57 1.30 -11.89
N GLN A 224 -11.66 1.58 -10.59
CA GLN A 224 -12.76 2.34 -9.99
C GLN A 224 -12.27 3.39 -9.01
N ILE A 225 -12.71 4.64 -9.21
CA ILE A 225 -12.69 5.67 -8.17
C ILE A 225 -14.08 5.79 -7.54
N ARG A 226 -14.14 5.96 -6.23
CA ARG A 226 -15.36 6.33 -5.51
C ARG A 226 -15.13 7.57 -4.66
N TYR A 227 -15.92 8.63 -4.86
CA TYR A 227 -15.91 9.78 -3.96
C TYR A 227 -16.86 9.56 -2.79
N VAL A 228 -16.32 9.47 -1.58
CA VAL A 228 -17.04 9.19 -0.33
C VAL A 228 -17.16 10.46 0.53
N MET A 229 -18.24 10.52 1.33
CA MET A 229 -18.54 11.68 2.20
C MET A 229 -17.62 11.73 3.41
#